data_AF-A0A9W9ZWD2-F1
#
_entry.id   AF-A0A9W9ZWD2-F1
#
_cell.length_a   1.000
_cell.length_b   1.000
_cell.length_c   1.000
_cell.angle_alpha   90.00
_cell.angle_beta   90.00
_cell.angle_gamma   90.00
#
_symmetry.space_group_name_H-M   'P 1'
#
loop_
_entity.id
_entity.type
_entity.pdbx_description
1 polymer ?
#
loop_
_entity_poly.entity_id
_entity_poly.type
_entity_poly.pdbx_seq_one_letter_code
_entity_poly.pdbx_strand_id
1 'polypeptide(L)' 'MRMGTLNVYKREGMRNDDLVWTLSGHQGSDWHEALVDIGGACYQIIFEGVVGPSYLSDLAVDDIFFSKGTCCQLKQDLI' A
#
# COMPACT_ATOMS: atom_id res chain seq x y z
N MET A 1 -2.80 -13.04 18.06
CA MET A 1 -2.43 -13.51 16.71
C MET A 1 -1.42 -12.52 16.14
N ARG A 2 -0.34 -12.97 15.50
CA ARG A 2 0.62 -12.07 14.85
C ARG A 2 0.39 -12.20 13.35
N MET A 3 -0.27 -11.19 12.76
CA MET A 3 -0.45 -11.10 11.32
C MET A 3 0.80 -10.55 10.66
N GLY A 4 0.87 -10.71 9.34
CA GLY A 4 1.95 -10.21 8.52
C GLY A 4 1.95 -8.69 8.36
N THR A 5 2.69 -8.24 7.36
CA THR A 5 2.85 -6.83 6.99
C THR A 5 2.58 -6.67 5.51
N LEU A 6 1.85 -5.63 5.13
CA LEU A 6 1.82 -5.14 3.75
C LEU A 6 2.79 -3.97 3.63
N ASN A 7 3.77 -4.10 2.75
CA ASN A 7 4.64 -3.01 2.34
C ASN A 7 4.29 -2.57 0.92
N VAL A 8 4.35 -1.28 0.66
CA VAL A 8 4.26 -0.70 -0.68
C VAL A 8 5.55 0.05 -0.94
N TYR A 9 6.22 -0.32 -2.03
CA TYR A 9 7.44 0.33 -2.48
C TYR A 9 7.23 1.03 -3.82
N LYS A 10 8.07 2.02 -4.06
CA LYS A 10 8.25 2.67 -5.35
C LYS A 10 9.65 2.35 -5.88
N ARG A 11 9.75 1.95 -7.15
CA ARG A 11 11.02 1.79 -7.87
C ARG A 11 11.08 2.75 -9.05
N GLU A 12 12.15 3.54 -9.14
CA GLU A 12 12.43 4.43 -10.29
C GLU A 12 13.74 4.04 -10.99
N GLY A 13 13.63 3.55 -12.23
CA GLY A 13 14.79 3.12 -13.02
C GLY A 13 15.55 1.95 -12.35
N MET A 14 16.87 2.06 -12.27
CA MET A 14 17.75 1.06 -11.65
C MET A 14 18.04 1.35 -10.17
N ARG A 15 17.25 2.21 -9.52
CA ARG A 15 17.40 2.51 -8.09
C ARG A 15 16.86 1.37 -7.22
N ASN A 16 17.23 1.41 -5.94
CA ASN A 16 16.62 0.57 -4.91
C ASN A 16 15.15 0.95 -4.70
N ASP A 17 14.43 0.05 -4.05
CA ASP A 17 13.02 0.23 -3.70
C ASP A 17 12.87 1.20 -2.53
N ASP A 18 12.11 2.26 -2.75
CA ASP A 18 11.75 3.23 -1.72
C ASP A 18 10.47 2.76 -1.02
N LEU A 19 10.51 2.47 0.29
CA LEU A 19 9.31 2.14 1.06
C LEU A 19 8.44 3.40 1.22
N VAL A 20 7.26 3.38 0.61
CA VAL A 20 6.33 4.54 0.61
C VAL A 20 5.16 4.36 1.58
N TRP A 21 4.80 3.12 1.90
CA TRP A 21 3.75 2.82 2.87
C TRP A 21 3.94 1.43 3.48
N THR A 22 3.57 1.28 4.76
CA THR A 22 3.60 0.00 5.46
C THR A 22 2.48 -0.10 6.46
N LEU A 23 1.89 -1.30 6.59
CA LEU A 23 0.88 -1.60 7.59
C LEU A 23 1.09 -3.02 8.12
N SER A 24 1.21 -3.14 9.44
CA SER A 24 1.49 -4.41 10.11
C SER A 24 0.36 -4.80 11.06
N GLY A 25 0.18 -6.11 11.23
CA GLY A 25 -0.73 -6.65 12.22
C GLY A 25 -2.17 -6.74 11.73
N HIS A 26 -3.07 -7.11 12.65
CA HIS A 26 -4.47 -7.39 12.35
C HIS A 26 -5.25 -6.10 12.13
N GLN A 27 -5.87 -5.95 10.96
CA GLN A 27 -6.66 -4.77 10.60
C GLN A 27 -8.16 -4.92 10.87
N GLY A 28 -8.66 -6.16 10.99
CA GLY A 28 -10.10 -6.43 11.07
C GLY A 28 -10.55 -7.30 9.90
N SER A 29 -11.87 -7.50 9.81
CA SER A 29 -12.52 -8.20 8.70
C SER A 29 -13.04 -7.26 7.61
N ASP A 30 -12.94 -5.95 7.83
CA ASP A 30 -13.48 -4.94 6.93
C ASP A 30 -12.41 -4.45 5.96
N TRP A 31 -12.85 -3.88 4.82
CA TRP A 31 -11.95 -3.22 3.88
C TRP A 31 -11.51 -1.86 4.41
N HIS A 32 -10.21 -1.58 4.31
CA HIS A 32 -9.61 -0.33 4.75
C HIS A 32 -8.92 0.35 3.56
N GLU A 33 -9.34 1.58 3.26
CA GLU A 33 -8.71 2.40 2.24
C GLU A 33 -7.37 2.96 2.75
N ALA A 34 -6.35 2.90 1.89
CA ALA A 34 -5.08 3.58 2.09
C ALA A 34 -4.83 4.51 0.90
N LEU A 35 -4.44 5.74 1.20
CA LEU A 35 -4.09 6.75 0.20
C LEU A 35 -2.63 7.15 0.40
N VAL A 36 -1.83 7.01 -0.65
CA VAL A 36 -0.37 7.20 -0.60
C VAL A 36 0.05 8.20 -1.66
N ASP A 37 0.75 9.26 -1.25
CA ASP A 37 1.31 10.23 -2.19
C ASP A 37 2.52 9.63 -2.91
N ILE A 38 2.40 9.51 -4.24
CA ILE A 38 3.46 8.99 -5.10
C ILE A 38 3.91 10.09 -6.06
N GLY A 39 5.16 10.51 -5.94
CA GLY A 39 5.82 11.39 -6.91
C GLY A 39 6.80 10.62 -7.79
N GLY A 40 7.01 11.10 -9.02
CA GLY A 40 7.95 10.52 -9.97
C GLY A 40 7.45 10.61 -11.41
N ALA A 41 8.34 10.42 -12.38
CA ALA A 41 7.98 10.45 -13.81
C ALA A 41 7.72 9.06 -14.40
N CYS A 42 8.59 8.09 -14.09
CA CYS A 42 8.48 6.71 -14.55
C CYS A 42 8.86 5.78 -13.40
N TYR A 43 7.86 5.15 -12.79
CA TYR A 43 8.04 4.30 -11.62
C TYR A 43 7.23 3.01 -11.70
N GLN A 44 7.62 2.03 -10.90
CA GLN A 44 6.85 0.83 -10.60
C GLN A 44 6.39 0.89 -9.14
N ILE A 45 5.16 0.45 -8.89
CA ILE A 45 4.65 0.23 -7.53
C ILE A 45 4.71 -1.26 -7.24
N ILE A 46 5.27 -1.61 -6.08
CA ILE A 46 5.51 -2.99 -5.65
C ILE A 46 4.76 -3.21 -4.35
N PHE A 47 3.80 -4.12 -4.35
CA PHE A 47 3.11 -4.59 -3.15
C PHE A 47 3.82 -5.85 -2.64
N GLU A 48 4.30 -5.82 -1.41
CA GLU A 48 4.98 -6.94 -0.75
C GLU A 48 4.20 -7.37 0.48
N GLY A 49 3.72 -8.62 0.46
CA GLY A 49 3.18 -9.28 1.64
C GLY A 49 4.28 -10.01 2.40
N VAL A 50 4.58 -9.57 3.61
CA VAL A 50 5.50 -10.25 4.53
C VAL A 50 4.68 -11.15 5.45
N VAL A 51 4.90 -12.47 5.33
CA VAL A 51 4.19 -13.47 6.13
C VAL A 51 4.58 -13.33 7.60
N GLY A 52 3.57 -13.27 8.47
CA GLY A 52 3.78 -13.26 9.92
C GLY A 52 4.26 -14.63 10.43
N PRO A 53 4.54 -14.77 11.73
CA PRO A 53 4.99 -16.05 12.30
C PRO A 53 3.89 -17.13 12.38
N SER A 54 2.68 -16.86 11.88
CA SER A 54 1.55 -17.79 11.85
C SER A 54 1.00 -17.92 10.44
N TYR A 55 0.54 -19.12 10.08
CA TYR A 55 -0.10 -19.40 8.80
C TYR A 55 -1.54 -18.89 8.70
N LEU A 56 -2.14 -18.45 9.81
CA LEU A 56 -3.50 -17.91 9.88
C LEU A 56 -3.57 -16.42 9.50
N SER A 57 -2.57 -15.92 8.76
CA SER A 57 -2.59 -14.55 8.26
C SER A 57 -3.02 -14.52 6.82
N ASP A 58 -4.13 -13.83 6.55
CA ASP A 58 -4.59 -13.53 5.21
C ASP A 58 -4.39 -12.04 4.93
N LEU A 59 -4.22 -11.71 3.65
CA LEU A 59 -4.06 -10.35 3.16
C LEU A 59 -4.72 -10.24 1.78
N ALA A 60 -5.54 -9.22 1.60
CA ALA A 60 -6.20 -8.92 0.34
C ALA A 60 -6.03 -7.43 0.02
N VAL A 61 -5.91 -7.13 -1.27
CA VAL A 61 -5.84 -5.78 -1.82
C VAL A 61 -6.76 -5.78 -3.04
N ASP A 62 -7.59 -4.75 -3.16
CA ASP A 62 -8.49 -4.56 -4.30
C ASP A 62 -8.59 -3.06 -4.63
N ASP A 63 -9.23 -2.71 -5.75
CA ASP A 63 -9.52 -1.34 -6.18
C ASP A 63 -8.29 -0.40 -6.23
N ILE A 64 -7.18 -0.87 -6.80
CA ILE A 64 -5.96 -0.05 -6.95
C ILE A 64 -6.17 0.99 -8.04
N PHE A 65 -6.22 2.26 -7.65
CA PHE A 65 -6.37 3.40 -8.57
C PHE A 65 -5.21 4.39 -8.45
N PHE A 66 -4.96 5.11 -9.54
CA PHE A 66 -3.99 6.20 -9.60
C PHE A 66 -4.70 7.46 -10.08
N SER A 67 -4.50 8.55 -9.34
CA SER A 67 -5.00 9.87 -9.74
C SER A 67 -3.89 10.90 -9.65
N LYS A 68 -3.98 11.94 -10.48
CA LYS A 68 -3.07 13.08 -10.43
C LYS A 68 -3.53 14.03 -9.34
N GLY A 69 -2.59 14.51 -8.54
CA GLY A 69 -2.87 15.41 -7.41
C GLY A 69 -2.34 14.81 -6.12
N THR A 70 -2.55 15.51 -5.01
CA THR A 70 -2.21 14.98 -3.68
C THR A 70 -3.38 14.15 -3.13
N CYS A 71 -3.04 13.07 -2.41
CA CYS A 71 -3.97 12.16 -1.74
C CYS A 71 -5.04 12.90 -0.92
N CYS A 72 -4.66 13.98 -0.23
CA CYS A 72 -5.55 14.79 0.59
C CYS A 72 -6.62 15.56 -0.21
N GLN A 73 -6.47 15.71 -1.53
CA GLN A 73 -7.45 16.37 -2.39
C GLN A 73 -8.51 15.39 -2.91
N LEU A 74 -8.16 14.11 -3.11
CA LEU A 74 -9.10 13.10 -3.62
C LEU A 74 -10.20 12.75 -2.62
N LYS A 75 -9.96 12.93 -1.32
CA LYS A 75 -10.99 12.79 -0.29
C LYS A 75 -12.09 13.86 -0.37
N GLN A 76 -11.85 14.98 -1.04
CA GLN A 76 -12.84 16.06 -1.19
C GLN A 76 -13.72 15.91 -2.43
N ASP A 77 -13.28 15.13 -3.42
CA ASP A 77 -14.00 14.94 -4.69
C ASP A 77 -14.92 13.71 -4.71
N LEU A 78 -14.95 12.93 -3.61
CA LEU A 78 -15.78 11.73 -3.43
C LEU A 78 -17.00 11.99 -2.50
N ILE A 79 -17.44 13.24 -2.36
CA ILE A 79 -18.65 13.65 -1.62
C ILE A 79 -19.70 14.20 -2.57
#